data_AF-A0A6J4VWD0-F1
#
_entry.id   AF-A0A6J4VWD0-F1
#
_cell.length_a   1.000
_cell.length_b   1.000
_cell.length_c   1.000
_cell.angle_alpha   90.00
_cell.angle_beta   90.00
_cell.angle_gamma   90.00
#
_symmetry.space_group_name_H-M   'P 1'
#
loop_
_entity.id
_entity.type
_entity.pdbx_description
1 polymer ?
#
loop_
_entity_poly.entity_id
_entity_poly.type
_entity_poly.pdbx_seq_one_letter_code
_entity_poly.pdbx_strand_id
1 'polypeptide(L)'
;MAQQDERPVERRRYGELTPGRVAVNTITVLAVLGTAVLLVQVKEILVLFLIGILLASAIEPIVERLHARGLDRGQAVGIVYVVGFLLLGALLAFLIPTVVREVVRFSASAPNLLRDLRESALASHHGLIRENGPYLVDQLEERLSRFEVPTEQAIDLAAALPSILGSLLAGVIAIVTTLMVTFFWITEKRVIKRVFLSYFVSEERRERARA
;
A
#
# COMPACT_ATOMS: atom_id res chain seq x y z
N MET A 1 73.64 40.96 31.24
CA MET A 1 72.86 40.90 29.98
C MET A 1 73.18 39.56 29.34
N ALA A 2 72.41 38.53 29.70
CA ALA A 2 72.68 37.14 29.39
C ALA A 2 71.69 36.65 28.32
N GLN A 3 72.27 36.00 27.32
CA GLN A 3 71.75 34.86 26.55
C GLN A 3 70.22 34.71 26.48
N GLN A 4 69.74 35.06 25.29
CA GLN A 4 68.45 34.76 24.69
C GLN A 4 68.06 33.28 24.95
N ASP A 5 67.03 33.09 25.78
CA ASP A 5 66.38 31.80 26.06
C ASP A 5 65.59 31.35 24.83
N GLU A 6 66.29 30.93 23.78
CA GLU A 6 65.68 30.29 22.61
C GLU A 6 65.42 28.82 22.93
N ARG A 7 64.34 28.57 23.68
CA ARG A 7 63.84 27.21 23.86
C ARG A 7 63.53 26.62 22.49
N PRO A 8 64.02 25.41 22.17
CA PRO A 8 63.69 24.76 20.92
C PRO A 8 62.18 24.55 20.89
N VAL A 9 61.51 25.21 19.95
CA VAL A 9 60.10 25.01 19.68
C VAL A 9 59.96 23.58 19.18
N GLU A 10 59.58 22.68 20.09
CA GLU A 10 59.18 21.31 19.78
C GLU A 10 58.05 21.39 18.76
N ARG A 11 58.41 21.25 17.48
CA ARG A 11 57.43 21.12 16.40
C ARG A 11 56.71 19.82 16.67
N ARG A 12 55.57 19.91 17.37
CA ARG A 12 54.63 18.81 17.54
C ARG A 12 54.44 18.22 16.16
N ARG A 13 54.95 17.01 15.99
CA ARG A 13 54.83 16.19 14.79
C ARG A 13 53.34 15.90 14.68
N TYR A 14 52.61 16.77 14.01
CA TYR A 14 51.24 16.51 13.60
C TYR A 14 51.33 15.22 12.81
N GLY A 15 50.86 14.13 13.41
CA GLY A 15 50.87 12.81 12.80
C GLY A 15 50.27 12.96 11.41
N GLU A 16 51.08 12.67 10.40
CA GLU A 16 50.68 12.72 9.00
C GLU A 16 49.39 11.89 8.89
N LEU A 17 48.25 12.58 8.76
CA LEU A 17 46.99 11.92 8.46
C LEU A 17 47.17 11.33 7.07
N THR A 18 47.60 10.07 7.03
CA THR A 18 47.92 9.36 5.80
C THR A 18 46.64 9.38 4.95
N PRO A 19 46.62 10.07 3.79
CA PRO A 19 45.39 10.30 3.03
C PRO A 19 44.65 8.99 2.71
N GLY A 20 45.41 7.90 2.54
CA GLY A 20 44.88 6.55 2.31
C GLY A 20 44.06 5.97 3.46
N ARG A 21 44.40 6.24 4.73
CA ARG A 21 43.63 5.70 5.88
C ARG A 21 42.30 6.41 6.07
N VAL A 22 42.26 7.71 5.82
CA VAL A 22 41.01 8.49 5.86
C VAL A 22 40.10 8.08 4.70
N ALA A 23 40.65 7.89 3.50
CA ALA A 23 39.87 7.42 2.34
C ALA A 23 39.25 6.03 2.60
N VAL A 24 40.02 5.08 3.12
CA VAL A 24 39.51 3.72 3.44
C VAL A 24 38.44 3.77 4.53
N ASN A 25 38.63 4.58 5.57
CA ASN A 25 37.61 4.72 6.62
C ASN A 25 36.32 5.34 6.06
N THR A 26 36.41 6.38 5.24
CA THR A 26 35.23 7.01 4.61
C THR A 26 34.49 6.02 3.70
N ILE A 27 35.22 5.24 2.89
CA ILE A 27 34.61 4.18 2.04
C ILE A 27 33.94 3.11 2.90
N THR A 28 34.58 2.69 3.99
CA THR A 28 34.01 1.68 4.90
C THR A 28 32.72 2.19 5.55
N VAL A 29 32.72 3.45 6.04
CA VAL A 29 31.52 4.07 6.62
C VAL A 29 30.40 4.17 5.59
N LEU A 30 30.70 4.59 4.36
CA LEU A 30 29.72 4.66 3.27
C LEU A 30 29.18 3.28 2.88
N ALA A 31 30.03 2.25 2.85
CA ALA A 31 29.62 0.88 2.54
C ALA A 31 28.71 0.30 3.64
N VAL A 32 29.01 0.57 4.91
CA VAL A 32 28.17 0.16 6.05
C VAL A 32 26.81 0.88 6.00
N LEU A 33 26.79 2.18 5.76
CA LEU A 33 25.55 2.95 5.60
C LEU A 33 24.72 2.46 4.41
N GLY A 34 25.35 2.24 3.26
CA GLY A 34 24.69 1.70 2.06
C GLY A 34 24.07 0.34 2.32
N THR A 35 24.81 -0.56 2.98
CA THR A 35 24.34 -1.90 3.35
C THR A 35 23.18 -1.82 4.34
N ALA A 36 23.24 -0.93 5.33
CA ALA A 36 22.17 -0.73 6.30
C ALA A 36 20.86 -0.23 5.63
N VAL A 37 20.95 0.73 4.71
CA VAL A 37 19.80 1.21 3.93
C VAL A 37 19.20 0.09 3.07
N LEU A 38 20.05 -0.69 2.40
CA LEU A 38 19.63 -1.85 1.62
C LEU A 38 18.90 -2.89 2.49
N LEU A 39 19.43 -3.19 3.68
CA LEU A 39 18.81 -4.11 4.63
C LEU A 39 17.42 -3.64 5.09
N VAL A 40 17.25 -2.33 5.31
CA VAL A 40 15.96 -1.75 5.69
C VAL A 40 14.94 -1.90 4.55
N GLN A 41 15.35 -1.63 3.31
CA GLN A 41 14.46 -1.81 2.14
C GLN A 41 14.13 -3.28 1.88
N VAL A 42 15.12 -4.17 1.99
CA VAL A 42 14.93 -5.61 1.77
C VAL A 42 14.02 -6.21 2.84
N LYS A 43 14.12 -5.77 4.10
CA LYS A 43 13.21 -6.19 5.17
C LYS A 43 11.75 -5.99 4.78
N GLU A 44 11.42 -4.83 4.23
CA GLU A 44 10.04 -4.51 3.84
C GLU A 44 9.54 -5.45 2.74
N ILE A 45 10.37 -5.69 1.71
CA ILE A 45 10.06 -6.65 0.65
C ILE A 45 9.92 -8.07 1.21
N LEU A 46 10.81 -8.51 2.11
CA LEU A 46 10.75 -9.83 2.73
C LEU A 46 9.47 -10.03 3.55
N VAL A 47 9.04 -9.01 4.30
CA VAL A 47 7.77 -9.04 5.03
C VAL A 47 6.60 -9.12 4.05
N LEU A 48 6.60 -8.31 2.99
CA LEU A 48 5.56 -8.36 1.97
C LEU A 48 5.50 -9.72 1.27
N PHE A 49 6.66 -10.32 0.99
CA PHE A 49 6.79 -11.62 0.37
C PHE A 49 6.28 -12.73 1.30
N LEU A 50 6.63 -12.66 2.58
CA LEU A 50 6.13 -13.57 3.61
C LEU A 50 4.60 -13.49 3.72
N ILE A 51 4.04 -12.28 3.79
CA ILE A 51 2.59 -12.07 3.80
C ILE A 51 1.96 -12.64 2.53
N GLY A 52 2.56 -12.38 1.36
CA GLY A 52 2.11 -12.91 0.08
C GLY A 52 2.06 -14.43 0.03
N ILE A 53 3.11 -15.10 0.54
CA ILE A 53 3.15 -16.57 0.63
C ILE A 53 2.09 -17.08 1.61
N LEU A 54 1.96 -16.47 2.79
CA LEU A 54 0.93 -16.83 3.76
C LEU A 54 -0.48 -16.70 3.16
N LEU A 55 -0.76 -15.60 2.48
CA LEU A 55 -2.04 -15.36 1.83
C LEU A 55 -2.28 -16.35 0.69
N ALA A 56 -1.28 -16.59 -0.14
CA ALA A 56 -1.35 -17.57 -1.23
C ALA A 56 -1.65 -18.96 -0.69
N SER A 57 -0.98 -19.39 0.38
CA SER A 57 -1.21 -20.68 1.03
C SER A 57 -2.60 -20.77 1.67
N ALA A 58 -3.11 -19.67 2.24
CA ALA A 58 -4.48 -19.61 2.75
C ALA A 58 -5.54 -19.70 1.63
N ILE A 59 -5.23 -19.16 0.45
CA ILE A 59 -6.12 -19.14 -0.72
C ILE A 59 -6.05 -20.46 -1.52
N GLU A 60 -4.91 -21.15 -1.49
CA GLU A 60 -4.66 -22.41 -2.18
C GLU A 60 -5.79 -23.45 -2.07
N PRO A 61 -6.37 -23.77 -0.89
CA PRO A 61 -7.47 -24.73 -0.79
C PRO A 61 -8.74 -24.29 -1.54
N ILE A 62 -8.97 -22.98 -1.70
CA ILE A 62 -10.10 -22.45 -2.48
C ILE A 62 -9.82 -22.65 -3.97
N VAL A 63 -8.59 -22.38 -4.40
CA VAL A 63 -8.14 -22.58 -5.79
C VAL A 63 -8.21 -24.06 -6.17
N GLU A 64 -7.76 -24.96 -5.29
CA GLU A 64 -7.83 -26.41 -5.51
C GLU A 64 -9.26 -26.92 -5.62
N ARG A 65 -10.18 -26.42 -4.79
CA ARG A 65 -11.61 -26.75 -4.89
C ARG A 65 -12.23 -26.27 -6.21
N LEU A 66 -11.78 -25.15 -6.76
CA LEU A 66 -12.21 -24.69 -8.08
C LEU A 66 -11.59 -25.52 -9.20
N HIS A 67 -10.32 -25.89 -9.07
CA HIS A 67 -9.64 -26.75 -10.03
C HIS A 67 -10.28 -28.14 -10.08
N ALA A 68 -10.62 -28.72 -8.92
CA ALA A 68 -11.32 -29.99 -8.82
C ALA A 68 -12.71 -29.99 -9.47
N ARG A 69 -13.31 -28.82 -9.74
CA ARG A 69 -14.56 -28.66 -10.50
C ARG A 69 -14.35 -28.57 -12.02
N GLY A 70 -13.13 -28.79 -12.51
CA GLY A 70 -12.81 -28.84 -13.94
C GLY A 70 -12.31 -27.53 -14.54
N LEU A 71 -12.02 -26.51 -13.73
CA LEU A 71 -11.41 -25.27 -14.19
C LEU A 71 -9.89 -25.41 -14.31
N ASP A 72 -9.29 -24.79 -15.34
CA ASP A 72 -7.83 -24.74 -15.42
C ASP A 72 -7.24 -23.90 -14.26
N ARG A 73 -6.00 -24.19 -13.86
CA ARG A 73 -5.35 -23.54 -12.70
C ARG A 73 -5.32 -22.02 -12.86
N GLY A 74 -5.12 -21.51 -14.07
CA GLY A 74 -5.17 -20.08 -14.36
C GLY A 74 -6.56 -19.46 -14.15
N GLN A 75 -7.63 -20.16 -14.55
CA GLN A 75 -9.01 -19.72 -14.37
C GLN A 75 -9.40 -19.71 -12.89
N ALA A 76 -9.01 -20.74 -12.14
CA ALA A 76 -9.29 -20.86 -10.72
C ALA A 76 -8.67 -19.70 -9.93
N VAL A 77 -7.39 -19.38 -10.19
CA VAL A 77 -6.71 -18.23 -9.58
C VAL A 77 -7.40 -16.92 -9.96
N GLY A 78 -7.71 -16.71 -11.24
CA GLY A 78 -8.39 -15.51 -11.72
C GLY A 78 -9.73 -15.26 -11.02
N ILE A 79 -10.56 -16.30 -10.89
CA ILE A 79 -11.86 -16.19 -10.20
C ILE A 79 -11.68 -15.84 -8.73
N VAL A 80 -10.74 -16.46 -8.02
CA VAL A 80 -10.53 -16.17 -6.60
C VAL A 80 -10.07 -14.72 -6.39
N TYR A 81 -9.19 -14.20 -7.24
CA TYR A 81 -8.81 -12.79 -7.18
C TYR A 81 -10.01 -11.87 -7.44
N VAL A 82 -10.81 -12.13 -8.49
CA VAL A 82 -11.99 -11.30 -8.80
C VAL A 82 -12.98 -11.30 -7.63
N VAL A 83 -13.31 -12.47 -7.08
CA VAL A 83 -14.21 -12.60 -5.94
C VAL A 83 -13.63 -11.92 -4.70
N GLY A 84 -12.34 -12.09 -4.43
CA GLY A 84 -11.65 -11.44 -3.32
C GLY A 84 -11.70 -9.92 -3.43
N PHE A 85 -11.41 -9.37 -4.61
CA PHE A 85 -11.52 -7.92 -4.88
C PHE A 85 -12.95 -7.42 -4.74
N LEU A 86 -13.94 -8.16 -5.22
CA LEU A 86 -15.35 -7.79 -5.06
C LEU A 86 -15.79 -7.78 -3.60
N LEU A 87 -15.40 -8.80 -2.82
CA LEU A 87 -15.70 -8.88 -1.39
C LEU A 87 -15.04 -7.74 -0.61
N LEU A 88 -13.74 -7.51 -0.84
CA LEU A 88 -13.02 -6.41 -0.22
C LEU A 88 -13.64 -5.06 -0.62
N GLY A 89 -13.96 -4.90 -1.90
CA GLY A 89 -14.59 -3.69 -2.41
C GLY A 89 -15.95 -3.43 -1.79
N ALA A 90 -16.79 -4.46 -1.69
CA ALA A 90 -18.10 -4.38 -1.03
C ALA A 90 -17.96 -4.07 0.47
N LEU A 91 -16.99 -4.69 1.15
CA LEU A 91 -16.71 -4.41 2.56
C LEU A 91 -16.33 -2.94 2.75
N LEU A 92 -15.41 -2.40 1.96
CA LEU A 92 -15.02 -1.00 2.01
C LEU A 92 -16.20 -0.07 1.66
N ALA A 93 -16.97 -0.43 0.62
CA ALA A 93 -18.16 0.31 0.20
C ALA A 93 -19.21 0.45 1.30
N PHE A 94 -19.32 -0.52 2.20
CA PHE A 94 -20.27 -0.47 3.31
C PHE A 94 -19.65 0.12 4.58
N LEU A 95 -18.42 -0.25 4.89
CA LEU A 95 -17.72 0.11 6.12
C LEU A 95 -17.37 1.60 6.16
N ILE A 96 -16.74 2.11 5.09
CA ILE A 96 -16.27 3.51 5.05
C ILE A 96 -17.43 4.50 5.22
N PRO A 97 -18.55 4.46 4.46
CA PRO A 97 -19.61 5.42 4.66
C PRO A 97 -20.28 5.27 6.03
N THR A 98 -20.31 4.07 6.61
CA THR A 98 -20.84 3.87 7.97
C THR A 98 -19.97 4.54 9.01
N VAL A 99 -18.64 4.34 8.94
CA VAL A 99 -17.68 4.99 9.82
C VAL A 99 -17.70 6.52 9.63
N VAL A 100 -17.72 6.99 8.38
CA VAL A 100 -17.79 8.43 8.05
C VAL A 100 -19.06 9.06 8.63
N ARG A 101 -20.24 8.45 8.40
CA ARG A 101 -21.49 8.96 8.97
C ARG A 101 -21.44 9.04 10.49
N GLU A 102 -20.86 8.03 11.15
CA GLU A 102 -20.75 8.02 12.60
C GLU A 102 -19.82 9.11 13.11
N VAL A 103 -18.66 9.30 12.46
CA VAL A 103 -17.71 10.38 12.79
C VAL A 103 -18.34 11.75 12.59
N VAL A 104 -19.05 11.97 11.48
CA VAL A 104 -19.75 13.24 11.20
C VAL A 104 -20.87 13.49 12.21
N ARG A 105 -21.63 12.45 12.58
CA ARG A 105 -22.71 12.58 13.57
C ARG A 105 -22.17 12.88 14.96
N PHE A 106 -21.05 12.27 15.32
CA PHE A 106 -20.33 12.56 16.56
C PHE A 106 -19.78 13.99 16.57
N SER A 107 -19.10 14.42 15.50
CA SER A 107 -18.55 15.79 15.42
C SER A 107 -19.65 16.85 15.48
N ALA A 108 -20.80 16.61 14.83
CA ALA A 108 -21.94 17.52 14.85
C ALA A 108 -22.66 17.56 16.22
N SER A 109 -22.68 16.46 16.96
CA SER A 109 -23.37 16.37 18.25
C SER A 109 -22.48 16.77 19.43
N ALA A 110 -21.15 16.60 19.31
CA ALA A 110 -20.20 16.86 20.38
C ALA A 110 -20.33 18.25 21.04
N PRO A 111 -20.50 19.37 20.30
CA PRO A 111 -20.64 20.70 20.92
C PRO A 111 -21.88 20.80 21.81
N ASN A 112 -22.99 20.17 21.41
CA ASN A 112 -24.22 20.19 22.19
C ASN A 112 -24.08 19.36 23.47
N LEU A 113 -23.44 18.18 23.39
CA LEU A 113 -23.14 17.39 24.59
C LEU A 113 -22.24 18.16 25.57
N LEU A 114 -21.26 18.93 25.08
CA LEU A 114 -20.40 19.75 25.93
C LEU A 114 -21.18 20.90 26.58
N ARG A 115 -22.10 21.55 25.85
CA ARG A 115 -22.98 22.59 26.41
C ARG A 115 -23.88 22.03 27.50
N ASP A 116 -24.49 20.87 27.27
CA ASP A 116 -25.35 20.21 28.28
C ASP A 116 -24.54 19.83 29.54
N LEU A 117 -23.29 19.36 29.36
CA LEU A 117 -22.36 19.08 30.46
C LEU A 117 -21.95 20.35 31.21
N ARG A 118 -21.74 21.47 30.50
CA ARG A 118 -21.42 22.79 31.08
C ARG A 118 -22.58 23.30 31.93
N GLU A 119 -23.80 23.26 31.41
CA GLU A 119 -25.00 23.67 32.12
C GLU A 119 -25.26 22.80 33.35
N SER A 120 -25.06 21.49 33.22
CA SER A 120 -25.17 20.54 34.33
C SER A 120 -24.09 20.78 35.41
N ALA A 121 -22.86 21.14 35.01
CA ALA A 121 -21.78 21.48 35.94
C ALA A 121 -22.08 22.78 36.70
N LEU A 122 -22.65 23.79 36.03
CA LEU A 122 -23.06 25.06 36.63
C LEU A 122 -24.25 24.90 37.60
N ALA A 123 -25.18 23.99 37.29
CA ALA A 123 -26.32 23.65 38.13
C ALA A 123 -25.96 22.70 39.29
N SER A 124 -24.73 22.19 39.35
CA SER A 124 -24.31 21.25 40.38
C SER A 124 -24.20 21.90 41.77
N HIS A 125 -24.67 21.20 42.80
CA HIS A 125 -24.59 21.66 44.20
C HIS A 125 -23.18 21.54 44.81
N HIS A 126 -22.21 20.96 44.10
CA HIS A 126 -20.84 20.78 44.57
C HIS A 126 -19.94 21.95 44.10
N GLY A 127 -19.41 22.73 45.04
CA GLY A 127 -18.62 23.94 44.75
C GLY A 127 -17.42 23.73 43.83
N LEU A 128 -16.76 22.57 43.93
CA LEU A 128 -15.60 22.22 43.09
C LEU A 128 -15.95 22.03 41.60
N ILE A 129 -17.13 21.48 41.31
CA ILE A 129 -17.61 21.24 39.93
C ILE A 129 -18.17 22.53 39.33
N ARG A 130 -18.84 23.34 40.15
CA ARG A 130 -19.35 24.65 39.73
C ARG A 130 -18.25 25.64 39.35
N GLU A 131 -17.11 25.59 40.04
CA GLU A 131 -15.98 26.50 39.81
C GLU A 131 -15.02 26.02 38.70
N ASN A 132 -14.66 24.73 38.69
CA ASN A 132 -13.69 24.18 37.74
C ASN A 132 -14.31 23.48 36.52
N GLY A 133 -15.57 23.04 36.62
CA GLY A 133 -16.26 22.32 35.56
C GLY A 133 -16.35 23.09 34.24
N PRO A 134 -16.76 24.38 34.24
CA PRO A 134 -16.82 25.18 33.03
C PRO A 134 -15.45 25.31 32.34
N TYR A 135 -14.37 25.52 33.09
CA TYR A 135 -13.02 25.62 32.54
C TYR A 135 -12.53 24.32 31.88
N LEU A 136 -12.86 23.17 32.47
CA LEU A 136 -12.55 21.85 31.91
C LEU A 136 -13.33 21.59 30.61
N VAL A 137 -14.60 22.01 30.55
CA VAL A 137 -15.43 21.87 29.35
C VAL A 137 -14.93 22.81 28.24
N ASP A 138 -14.59 24.05 28.57
CA ASP A 138 -14.09 25.03 27.60
C ASP A 138 -12.75 24.56 26.98
N GLN A 139 -11.84 23.95 27.77
CA GLN A 139 -10.61 23.33 27.23
C GLN A 139 -10.89 22.14 26.30
N LEU A 140 -11.94 21.39 26.58
CA LEU A 140 -12.32 20.23 25.78
C LEU A 140 -12.96 20.66 24.46
N GLU A 141 -13.80 21.70 24.50
CA GLU A 141 -14.37 22.37 23.33
C GLU A 141 -13.27 22.94 22.43
N GLU A 142 -12.26 23.61 22.99
CA GLU A 142 -11.15 24.17 22.21
C GLU A 142 -10.26 23.10 21.55
N ARG A 143 -10.13 21.92 22.17
CA ARG A 143 -9.39 20.78 21.59
C ARG A 143 -10.19 20.08 20.51
N LEU A 144 -11.52 19.99 20.68
CA LEU A 144 -12.42 19.36 19.73
C LEU A 144 -12.68 20.25 18.50
N SER A 145 -12.75 21.58 18.67
CA SER A 145 -12.86 22.52 17.55
C SER A 145 -11.59 22.58 16.69
N ARG A 146 -10.42 22.29 17.28
CA ARG A 146 -9.18 22.05 16.49
C ARG A 146 -9.18 20.74 15.72
N PHE A 147 -10.04 19.80 16.10
CA PHE A 147 -10.23 18.50 15.45
C PHE A 147 -11.49 18.50 14.56
N GLU A 148 -11.80 19.65 13.96
CA GLU A 148 -12.89 19.79 13.02
C GLU A 148 -12.56 18.99 11.75
N VAL A 149 -13.06 17.76 11.70
CA VAL A 149 -13.07 16.98 10.46
C VAL A 149 -13.94 17.78 9.49
N PRO A 150 -13.41 18.29 8.36
CA PRO A 150 -14.23 18.98 7.38
C PRO A 150 -15.25 17.98 6.87
N THR A 151 -16.48 18.10 7.35
CA THR A 151 -17.58 17.18 7.08
C THR A 151 -17.77 16.97 5.57
N GLU A 152 -17.53 18.02 4.79
CA GLU A 152 -17.49 18.02 3.32
C GLU A 152 -16.46 17.01 2.76
N GLN A 153 -15.22 17.01 3.26
CA GLN A 153 -14.16 16.11 2.76
C GLN A 153 -14.44 14.64 3.13
N ALA A 154 -15.02 14.40 4.31
CA ALA A 154 -15.39 13.04 4.73
C ALA A 154 -16.55 12.49 3.87
N ILE A 155 -17.53 13.34 3.55
CA ILE A 155 -18.66 13.00 2.67
C ILE A 155 -18.18 12.79 1.23
N ASP A 156 -17.30 13.65 0.71
CA ASP A 156 -16.72 13.51 -0.63
C ASP A 156 -15.92 12.21 -0.79
N LEU A 157 -15.14 11.83 0.22
CA LEU A 157 -14.39 10.58 0.18
C LEU A 157 -15.33 9.36 0.16
N ALA A 158 -16.42 9.40 0.93
CA ALA A 158 -17.45 8.37 0.91
C ALA A 158 -18.24 8.35 -0.42
N ALA A 159 -18.44 9.50 -1.06
CA ALA A 159 -19.12 9.62 -2.36
C ALA A 159 -18.22 9.20 -3.53
N ALA A 160 -16.90 9.36 -3.42
CA ALA A 160 -15.91 8.90 -4.40
C ALA A 160 -15.62 7.39 -4.32
N LEU A 161 -16.04 6.73 -3.24
CA LEU A 161 -15.78 5.31 -3.03
C LEU A 161 -16.29 4.39 -4.15
N PRO A 162 -17.55 4.54 -4.62
CA PRO A 162 -18.06 3.72 -5.72
C PRO A 162 -17.28 3.91 -7.03
N SER A 163 -16.77 5.12 -7.32
CA SER A 163 -16.00 5.37 -8.53
C SER A 163 -14.58 4.78 -8.45
N ILE A 164 -13.93 4.88 -7.29
CA ILE A 164 -12.65 4.20 -7.03
C ILE A 164 -12.81 2.69 -7.21
N LEU A 165 -13.81 2.09 -6.55
CA LEU A 165 -14.09 0.66 -6.66
C LEU A 165 -14.44 0.22 -8.08
N GLY A 166 -15.27 1.01 -8.78
CA GLY A 166 -15.63 0.76 -10.17
C GLY A 166 -14.41 0.82 -11.10
N SER A 167 -13.50 1.77 -10.89
CA SER A 167 -12.28 1.88 -11.70
C SER A 167 -11.31 0.71 -11.49
N LEU A 168 -11.16 0.23 -10.25
CA LEU A 168 -10.35 -0.94 -9.94
C LEU A 168 -10.92 -2.20 -10.58
N LEU A 169 -12.24 -2.41 -10.46
CA LEU A 169 -12.93 -3.54 -11.09
C LEU A 169 -12.80 -3.51 -12.62
N ALA A 170 -13.02 -2.34 -13.23
CA ALA A 170 -12.86 -2.15 -14.66
C ALA A 170 -11.43 -2.44 -15.11
N GLY A 171 -10.42 -2.02 -14.33
CA GLY A 171 -9.01 -2.32 -14.58
C GLY A 171 -8.71 -3.81 -14.53
N VAL A 172 -9.19 -4.53 -13.52
CA VAL A 172 -9.03 -6.00 -13.42
C VAL A 172 -9.70 -6.69 -14.61
N ILE A 173 -10.93 -6.31 -14.95
CA ILE A 173 -11.65 -6.87 -16.10
C ILE A 173 -10.87 -6.61 -17.39
N ALA A 174 -10.35 -5.40 -17.60
CA ALA A 174 -9.57 -5.05 -18.77
C ALA A 174 -8.28 -5.89 -18.88
N ILE A 175 -7.55 -6.09 -17.78
CA ILE A 175 -6.34 -6.91 -17.73
C ILE A 175 -6.68 -8.38 -18.05
N VAL A 176 -7.69 -8.95 -17.39
CA VAL A 176 -8.12 -10.33 -17.60
C VAL A 176 -8.58 -10.54 -19.04
N THR A 177 -9.39 -9.63 -19.58
CA THR A 177 -9.87 -9.70 -20.96
C THR A 177 -8.71 -9.61 -21.94
N THR A 178 -7.77 -8.69 -21.71
CA THR A 178 -6.58 -8.53 -22.56
C THR A 178 -5.72 -9.80 -22.56
N LEU A 179 -5.48 -10.39 -21.39
CA LEU A 179 -4.75 -11.65 -21.27
C LEU A 179 -5.49 -12.80 -21.97
N MET A 180 -6.81 -12.88 -21.78
CA MET A 180 -7.64 -13.92 -22.40
C MET A 180 -7.61 -13.82 -23.93
N VAL A 181 -7.80 -12.62 -24.49
CA VAL A 181 -7.71 -12.36 -25.93
C VAL A 181 -6.31 -12.69 -26.46
N THR A 182 -5.27 -12.28 -25.73
CA THR A 182 -3.87 -12.56 -26.12
C THR A 182 -3.59 -14.07 -26.13
N PHE A 183 -4.02 -14.78 -25.09
CA PHE A 183 -3.89 -16.23 -24.99
C PHE A 183 -4.66 -16.95 -26.10
N PHE A 184 -5.89 -16.53 -26.36
CA PHE A 184 -6.73 -17.07 -27.44
C PHE A 184 -6.04 -16.88 -28.78
N TRP A 185 -5.59 -15.66 -29.09
CA TRP A 185 -4.89 -15.35 -30.33
C TRP A 185 -3.59 -16.17 -30.51
N ILE A 186 -2.82 -16.37 -29.44
CA ILE A 186 -1.61 -17.21 -29.46
C ILE A 186 -1.95 -18.69 -29.71
N THR A 187 -3.06 -19.18 -29.14
CA THR A 187 -3.52 -20.55 -29.29
C THR A 187 -4.10 -20.79 -30.70
N GLU A 188 -4.92 -19.87 -31.21
CA GLU A 188 -5.52 -19.91 -32.55
C GLU A 188 -4.47 -19.99 -33.65
N LYS A 189 -3.32 -19.29 -33.50
CA LYS A 189 -2.25 -19.29 -34.51
C LYS A 189 -1.73 -20.68 -34.86
N ARG A 190 -1.79 -21.65 -33.93
CA ARG A 190 -1.39 -23.04 -34.20
C ARG A 190 -2.45 -23.79 -35.03
N VAL A 191 -3.72 -23.47 -34.83
CA VAL A 191 -4.87 -24.02 -35.58
C VAL A 191 -4.93 -23.39 -36.97
N ILE A 192 -4.86 -22.06 -37.04
CA ILE A 192 -4.87 -21.31 -38.30
C ILE A 192 -3.70 -21.73 -39.18
N LYS A 193 -2.47 -21.85 -38.66
CA LYS A 193 -1.35 -22.36 -39.48
C LYS A 193 -1.61 -23.77 -40.02
N ARG A 194 -2.21 -24.67 -39.23
CA ARG A 194 -2.49 -26.05 -39.67
C ARG A 194 -3.60 -26.11 -40.72
N VAL A 195 -4.66 -25.33 -40.56
CA VAL A 195 -5.78 -25.20 -41.52
C VAL A 195 -5.32 -24.49 -42.80
N PHE A 196 -4.56 -23.41 -42.67
CA PHE A 196 -4.03 -22.64 -43.79
C PHE A 196 -2.99 -23.45 -44.57
N LEU A 197 -2.08 -24.18 -43.88
CA LEU A 197 -1.15 -25.09 -44.55
C LEU A 197 -1.85 -26.30 -45.17
N SER A 198 -2.92 -26.84 -44.56
CA SER A 198 -3.69 -27.92 -45.20
C SER A 198 -4.49 -27.45 -46.41
N TYR A 199 -4.93 -26.18 -46.45
CA TYR A 199 -5.66 -25.61 -47.58
C TYR A 199 -4.72 -25.16 -48.72
N PHE A 200 -3.50 -24.69 -48.40
CA PHE A 200 -2.54 -24.17 -49.41
C PHE A 200 -1.43 -25.16 -49.81
N VAL A 201 -1.21 -26.30 -49.13
CA VAL A 201 -0.12 -27.26 -49.43
C VAL A 201 -0.64 -28.64 -49.86
N SER A 202 -1.69 -28.71 -50.70
CA SER A 202 -2.33 -30.00 -51.05
C SER A 202 -2.28 -30.41 -52.54
N GLU A 203 -2.06 -29.54 -53.52
CA GLU A 203 -2.28 -29.97 -54.93
C GLU A 203 -1.00 -30.00 -55.81
N GLU A 204 -0.08 -29.04 -55.71
CA GLU A 204 0.97 -28.91 -56.75
C GLU A 204 2.20 -29.82 -56.64
N ARG A 205 2.40 -30.53 -55.52
CA ARG A 205 3.62 -31.36 -55.32
C ARG A 205 3.46 -32.85 -55.60
N ARG A 206 2.26 -33.32 -55.94
CA ARG A 206 2.04 -34.74 -56.26
C ARG A 206 2.35 -35.11 -57.71
N GLU A 207 2.42 -34.15 -58.63
CA GLU A 207 2.67 -34.45 -60.06
C GLU A 207 4.16 -34.57 -60.41
N ARG A 208 5.05 -33.84 -59.72
CA ARG A 208 6.50 -33.91 -60.01
C ARG A 208 7.23 -35.12 -59.42
N ALA A 209 6.55 -35.94 -58.63
CA ALA A 209 7.09 -37.21 -58.14
C ALA A 209 6.63 -38.42 -58.98
N ARG A 210 5.84 -38.19 -60.04
CA ARG A 210 5.34 -39.22 -60.96
C ARG A 210 5.74 -39.00 -62.43
N ALA A 211 6.54 -37.97 -62.71
CA ALA A 211 7.18 -37.72 -64.02
C ALA A 211 8.67 -38.01 -63.89
#